data_AF-A0A1L8Q3D4-F1
#
_entry.id   AF-A0A1L8Q3D4-F1
#
_cell.length_a   1.000
_cell.length_b   1.000
_cell.length_c   1.000
_cell.angle_alpha   90.00
_cell.angle_beta   90.00
_cell.angle_gamma   90.00
#
_symmetry.space_group_name_H-M   'P 1'
#
loop_
_entity.id
_entity.type
_entity.pdbx_description
1 polymer ?
#
loop_
_entity_poly.entity_id
_entity_poly.type
_entity_poly.pdbx_seq_one_letter_code
_entity_poly.pdbx_strand_id
1 'polypeptide(L)'
;MALKNLSHFTEFNAQLFLSLKELRYVSSTRWTEKSETGSEIEKGVKVGVIIFSDESDYPNEKNNIGEQLTVKVPLATMKDYDSFQPMLTSVEIVDIEKAIVYGEYRNQLSLTAKVIEVVAL
;
A
#
# COMPACT_ATOMS: atom_id res chain seq x y z
N MET A 1 14.26 -30.09 14.21
CA MET A 1 13.09 -30.11 13.32
C MET A 1 12.36 -28.79 13.52
N ALA A 2 12.12 -28.03 12.44
CA ALA A 2 11.44 -26.73 12.51
C ALA A 2 9.97 -26.88 12.10
N LEU A 3 9.09 -26.12 12.77
CA LEU A 3 7.65 -26.09 12.47
C LEU A 3 7.43 -25.42 11.11
N LYS A 4 7.16 -26.22 10.08
CA LYS A 4 7.09 -25.76 8.68
C LYS A 4 5.98 -24.72 8.40
N ASN A 5 4.96 -24.66 9.25
CA ASN A 5 3.77 -23.81 9.05
C ASN A 5 3.67 -22.65 10.05
N LEU A 6 4.65 -22.47 10.94
CA LEU A 6 4.55 -21.45 12.00
C LEU A 6 4.41 -20.03 11.42
N SER A 7 5.02 -19.78 10.26
CA SER A 7 4.94 -18.51 9.52
C SER A 7 3.57 -18.16 8.96
N HIS A 8 2.61 -19.10 8.98
CA HIS A 8 1.19 -18.83 8.66
C HIS A 8 0.41 -18.30 9.86
N PHE A 9 0.96 -18.41 11.07
CA PHE A 9 0.33 -17.93 12.31
C PHE A 9 0.88 -16.55 12.74
N THR A 10 1.94 -16.06 12.11
CA THR A 10 2.41 -14.68 12.28
C THR A 10 1.74 -13.75 11.28
N GLU A 11 0.93 -12.83 11.80
CA GLU A 11 0.31 -11.78 11.01
C GLU A 11 1.31 -10.67 10.71
N PHE A 12 1.25 -10.13 9.49
CA PHE A 12 2.04 -8.97 9.09
C PHE A 12 1.44 -7.70 9.71
N ASN A 13 2.24 -6.95 10.46
CA ASN A 13 1.82 -5.68 11.05
C ASN A 13 2.12 -4.52 10.10
N ALA A 14 1.12 -4.15 9.29
CA ALA A 14 1.25 -3.07 8.31
C ALA A 14 1.50 -1.70 8.94
N GLN A 15 0.85 -1.40 10.07
CA GLN A 15 1.03 -0.10 10.75
C GLN A 15 2.48 0.08 11.19
N LEU A 16 3.05 -0.93 11.83
CA LEU A 16 4.45 -0.90 12.27
C LEU A 16 5.39 -0.78 11.08
N PHE A 17 5.14 -1.55 10.01
CA PHE A 17 5.95 -1.48 8.78
C PHE A 17 5.97 -0.07 8.18
N LEU A 18 4.83 0.63 8.17
CA LEU A 18 4.70 1.96 7.57
C LEU A 18 5.14 3.11 8.49
N SER A 19 5.21 2.89 9.81
CA SER A 19 5.43 3.95 10.81
C SER A 19 6.72 4.76 10.68
N LEU A 20 7.75 4.19 10.06
CA LEU A 20 9.06 4.82 9.85
C LEU A 20 9.36 5.08 8.37
N LYS A 21 8.30 5.18 7.55
CA LYS A 21 8.42 5.39 6.11
C LYS A 21 7.72 6.67 5.71
N GLU A 22 8.41 7.46 4.90
CA GLU A 22 7.77 8.54 4.17
C GLU A 22 7.30 8.02 2.81
N LEU A 23 6.03 8.23 2.51
CA LEU A 23 5.45 7.81 1.25
C LEU A 23 5.18 9.02 0.35
N ARG A 24 5.44 8.86 -0.94
CA ARG A 24 5.07 9.85 -1.96
C ARG A 24 4.10 9.21 -2.95
N TYR A 25 3.11 9.98 -3.37
CA TYR A 25 2.19 9.58 -4.43
C TYR A 25 2.94 9.33 -5.74
N VAL A 26 2.53 8.30 -6.50
CA VAL A 26 3.06 8.00 -7.85
C VAL A 26 1.96 8.14 -8.90
N SER A 27 0.82 7.47 -8.69
CA SER A 27 -0.27 7.42 -9.66
C SER A 27 -1.58 6.96 -9.02
N SER A 28 -2.68 7.22 -9.71
CA SER A 28 -3.99 6.66 -9.38
C SER A 28 -4.61 6.08 -10.64
N THR A 29 -5.32 4.96 -10.48
CA THR A 29 -6.07 4.30 -11.55
C THR A 29 -7.37 3.75 -11.00
N ARG A 30 -8.41 3.63 -11.84
CA ARG A 30 -9.69 3.04 -11.41
C ARG A 30 -9.47 1.60 -10.97
N TRP A 31 -10.02 1.24 -9.81
CA TRP A 31 -10.11 -0.14 -9.36
C TRP A 31 -11.44 -0.71 -9.82
N THR A 32 -11.39 -1.50 -10.90
CA THR A 32 -12.52 -2.30 -11.33
C THR A 32 -12.32 -3.77 -10.99
N GLU A 33 -13.40 -4.47 -10.69
CA GLU A 33 -13.43 -5.92 -10.54
C GLU A 33 -14.49 -6.50 -11.46
N LYS A 34 -14.22 -7.67 -12.03
CA LYS A 34 -15.23 -8.41 -12.80
C LYS A 34 -16.19 -9.08 -11.83
N SER A 35 -17.47 -8.84 -12.01
CA SER A 35 -18.52 -9.58 -11.34
C SER A 35 -18.65 -11.00 -11.89
N GLU A 36 -19.41 -11.85 -11.18
CA GLU A 36 -19.74 -13.20 -11.63
C GLU A 36 -20.47 -13.21 -12.98
N THR A 37 -21.14 -12.12 -13.36
CA THR A 37 -21.82 -11.96 -14.65
C THR A 37 -20.91 -11.41 -15.76
N GLY A 38 -19.62 -11.19 -15.46
CA GLY A 38 -18.63 -10.68 -16.40
C GLY A 38 -18.64 -9.16 -16.59
N SER A 39 -19.54 -8.43 -15.92
CA SER A 39 -19.58 -6.97 -15.92
C SER A 39 -18.50 -6.37 -15.02
N GLU A 40 -17.87 -5.27 -15.43
CA GLU A 40 -16.90 -4.54 -14.60
C GLU A 40 -17.63 -3.64 -13.60
N ILE A 41 -17.32 -3.80 -12.32
CA ILE A 41 -17.84 -2.98 -11.22
C ILE A 41 -16.68 -2.14 -10.69
N GLU A 42 -16.85 -0.82 -10.68
CA GLU A 42 -15.91 0.09 -10.03
C GLU A 42 -16.03 -0.05 -8.50
N LYS A 43 -14.92 -0.39 -7.85
CA LYS A 43 -14.81 -0.60 -6.40
C LYS A 43 -14.13 0.59 -5.71
N GLY A 44 -13.43 1.43 -6.46
CA GLY A 44 -12.74 2.62 -5.97
C GLY A 44 -11.52 2.95 -6.82
N VAL A 45 -10.42 3.32 -6.18
CA VAL A 45 -9.16 3.71 -6.85
C VAL A 45 -8.00 2.84 -6.36
N LYS A 46 -7.11 2.42 -7.26
CA LYS A 46 -5.77 1.93 -6.92
C LYS A 46 -4.81 3.10 -6.93
N VAL A 47 -4.24 3.40 -5.77
CA VAL A 47 -3.21 4.42 -5.61
C VAL A 47 -1.85 3.73 -5.53
N GLY A 48 -0.96 4.10 -6.45
CA GLY A 48 0.46 3.76 -6.39
C GLY A 48 1.20 4.77 -5.52
N VAL A 49 1.98 4.29 -4.57
CA VAL A 49 2.87 5.10 -3.74
C VAL A 49 4.28 4.52 -3.79
N ILE A 50 5.28 5.36 -3.57
CA ILE A 50 6.67 4.95 -3.41
C ILE A 50 7.12 5.19 -1.97
N ILE A 51 7.99 4.32 -1.48
CA ILE A 51 8.73 4.56 -0.23
C ILE A 51 9.86 5.52 -0.55
N PHE A 52 9.70 6.78 -0.15
CA PHE A 52 10.66 7.85 -0.42
C PHE A 52 11.80 7.86 0.60
N SER A 53 11.48 7.58 1.86
CA SER A 53 12.45 7.33 2.93
C SER A 53 12.01 6.13 3.78
N ASP A 54 12.97 5.41 4.34
CA ASP A 54 12.75 4.28 5.24
C ASP A 54 13.78 4.33 6.36
N GLU A 55 13.34 4.72 7.56
CA GLU A 55 14.18 4.84 8.76
C GLU A 55 14.11 3.58 9.64
N SER A 56 13.56 2.48 9.11
CA SER A 56 13.47 1.23 9.86
C SER A 56 14.84 0.57 10.03
N ASP A 57 15.08 0.03 11.23
CA ASP A 57 16.28 -0.75 11.54
C ASP A 57 16.09 -2.23 11.15
N TYR A 58 16.56 -2.60 9.96
CA TYR A 58 16.57 -3.99 9.52
C TYR A 58 17.87 -4.68 9.97
N PRO A 59 17.85 -6.00 10.24
CA PRO A 59 19.05 -6.75 10.64
C PRO A 59 20.07 -6.95 9.49
N ASN A 60 19.92 -6.23 8.38
CA ASN A 60 20.76 -6.33 7.18
C ASN A 60 20.92 -4.95 6.52
N GLU A 61 21.82 -4.85 5.53
CA GLU A 61 22.16 -3.58 4.88
C GLU A 61 21.11 -3.07 3.86
N LYS A 62 19.98 -3.78 3.69
CA LYS A 62 18.93 -3.39 2.73
C LYS A 62 17.84 -2.56 3.40
N ASN A 63 17.23 -1.67 2.62
CA ASN A 63 16.01 -0.95 2.97
C ASN A 63 14.99 -1.07 1.83
N ASN A 64 13.82 -0.44 1.97
CA ASN A 64 12.77 -0.46 0.94
C ASN A 64 12.67 0.87 0.17
N ILE A 65 13.70 1.72 0.21
CA ILE A 65 13.65 3.01 -0.51
C ILE A 65 13.53 2.74 -2.01
N GLY A 66 12.60 3.42 -2.66
CA GLY A 66 12.30 3.27 -4.08
C GLY A 66 11.30 2.15 -4.41
N GLU A 67 10.96 1.28 -3.45
CA GLU A 67 9.94 0.26 -3.64
C GLU A 67 8.55 0.89 -3.72
N GLN A 68 7.69 0.32 -4.58
CA GLN A 68 6.33 0.80 -4.78
C GLN A 68 5.30 -0.10 -4.11
N LEU A 69 4.27 0.52 -3.55
CA LEU A 69 3.12 -0.15 -2.95
C LEU A 69 1.86 0.23 -3.73
N THR A 70 0.95 -0.73 -3.88
CA THR A 70 -0.40 -0.47 -4.40
C THR A 70 -1.41 -0.53 -3.27
N VAL A 71 -2.10 0.59 -3.07
CA VAL A 71 -3.18 0.73 -2.08
C VAL A 71 -4.51 0.77 -2.82
N LYS A 72 -5.39 -0.19 -2.53
CA LYS A 72 -6.78 -0.16 -2.97
C LYS A 72 -7.56 0.72 -2.00
N VAL A 73 -8.15 1.79 -2.51
CA VAL A 73 -8.96 2.73 -1.74
C VAL A 73 -10.43 2.53 -2.12
N PRO A 74 -11.22 1.82 -1.28
CA PRO A 74 -12.63 1.58 -1.56
C PRO A 74 -13.40 2.88 -1.65
N LEU A 75 -14.38 2.94 -2.55
CA LEU A 75 -15.33 4.05 -2.71
C LEU A 75 -14.72 5.42 -3.08
N ALA A 76 -13.40 5.54 -3.14
CA ALA A 76 -12.74 6.73 -3.69
C ALA A 76 -12.98 6.84 -5.20
N THR A 77 -12.86 8.06 -5.69
CA THR A 77 -12.96 8.42 -7.10
C THR A 77 -11.64 9.03 -7.57
N MET A 78 -11.42 9.07 -8.88
CA MET A 78 -10.21 9.70 -9.43
C MET A 78 -10.06 11.18 -9.01
N LYS A 79 -11.18 11.88 -8.80
CA LYS A 79 -11.19 13.29 -8.40
C LYS A 79 -10.56 13.54 -7.04
N ASP A 80 -10.59 12.55 -6.14
CA ASP A 80 -10.01 12.67 -4.81
C ASP A 80 -8.48 12.82 -4.86
N TYR A 81 -7.86 12.50 -6.00
CA TYR A 81 -6.41 12.55 -6.22
C TYR A 81 -5.99 13.51 -7.34
N ASP A 82 -6.89 14.36 -7.86
CA ASP A 82 -6.57 15.29 -8.96
C ASP A 82 -5.50 16.32 -8.58
N SER A 83 -5.41 16.69 -7.29
CA SER A 83 -4.36 17.58 -6.78
C SER A 83 -3.03 16.89 -6.49
N PHE A 84 -3.01 15.55 -6.46
CA PHE A 84 -1.83 14.80 -6.03
C PHE A 84 -0.80 14.78 -7.16
N GLN A 85 0.40 15.26 -6.86
CA GLN A 85 1.50 15.36 -7.81
C GLN A 85 2.50 14.21 -7.59
N PRO A 86 2.82 13.42 -8.63
CA PRO A 86 3.78 12.33 -8.51
C PRO A 86 5.12 12.79 -7.93
N MET A 87 5.65 12.04 -6.97
CA MET A 87 6.91 12.32 -6.25
C MET A 87 6.91 13.60 -5.40
N LEU A 88 5.87 14.43 -5.45
CA LEU A 88 5.79 15.70 -4.71
C LEU A 88 4.78 15.64 -3.56
N THR A 89 3.63 15.02 -3.75
CA THR A 89 2.62 14.91 -2.68
C THR A 89 3.03 13.83 -1.68
N SER A 90 3.33 14.24 -0.43
CA SER A 90 3.48 13.34 0.71
C SER A 90 2.13 12.74 1.07
N VAL A 91 2.10 11.44 1.33
CA VAL A 91 0.86 10.74 1.65
C VAL A 91 1.03 9.83 2.86
N GLU A 92 -0.07 9.60 3.56
CA GLU A 92 -0.17 8.61 4.63
C GLU A 92 -1.24 7.57 4.28
N ILE A 93 -0.99 6.31 4.66
CA ILE A 93 -1.96 5.23 4.55
C ILE A 93 -2.60 5.04 5.93
N VAL A 94 -3.90 5.34 6.02
CA VAL A 94 -4.67 5.30 7.26
C VAL A 94 -5.87 4.35 7.12
N ASP A 95 -6.51 3.99 8.24
CA ASP A 95 -7.67 3.11 8.26
C ASP A 95 -7.44 1.80 7.47
N ILE A 96 -6.35 1.07 7.78
CA ILE A 96 -6.00 -0.17 7.07
C ILE A 96 -7.04 -1.25 7.37
N GLU A 97 -7.84 -1.59 6.36
CA GLU A 97 -8.85 -2.66 6.41
C GLU A 97 -8.22 -4.03 6.14
N LYS A 98 -7.21 -4.09 5.26
CA LYS A 98 -6.58 -5.34 4.85
C LYS A 98 -5.13 -5.14 4.41
N ALA A 99 -4.24 -6.03 4.86
CA ALA A 99 -2.87 -6.11 4.40
C ALA A 99 -2.52 -7.56 4.02
N ILE A 100 -2.15 -7.80 2.76
CA ILE A 100 -1.82 -9.12 2.25
C ILE A 100 -0.40 -9.11 1.72
N VAL A 101 0.48 -9.91 2.34
CA VAL A 101 1.80 -10.24 1.79
C VAL A 101 1.65 -11.43 0.85
N TYR A 102 2.09 -11.27 -0.40
CA TYR A 102 1.97 -12.27 -1.45
C TYR A 102 3.22 -12.31 -2.34
N GLY A 103 3.17 -13.12 -3.40
CA GLY A 103 4.31 -13.43 -4.26
C GLY A 103 5.06 -14.67 -3.77
N GLU A 104 5.75 -15.34 -4.69
CA GLU A 104 6.52 -16.57 -4.40
C GLU A 104 7.56 -16.34 -3.30
N TYR A 105 8.19 -15.16 -3.31
CA TYR A 105 9.18 -14.73 -2.33
C TYR A 105 8.61 -13.91 -1.17
N ARG A 106 7.27 -13.79 -1.07
CA ARG A 106 6.57 -12.93 -0.08
C ARG A 106 7.08 -11.49 -0.07
N ASN A 107 7.40 -10.96 -1.24
CA ASN A 107 8.01 -9.65 -1.44
C ASN A 107 7.04 -8.61 -2.02
N GLN A 108 5.75 -8.92 -2.10
CA GLN A 108 4.74 -8.00 -2.58
C GLN A 108 3.68 -7.77 -1.50
N LEU A 109 3.22 -6.53 -1.37
CA LEU A 109 2.23 -6.12 -0.40
C LEU A 109 1.06 -5.44 -1.10
N SER A 110 -0.15 -5.96 -0.86
CA SER A 110 -1.39 -5.30 -1.28
C SER A 110 -2.14 -4.81 -0.06
N LEU A 111 -2.47 -3.52 -0.06
CA LEU A 111 -3.21 -2.85 1.01
C LEU A 111 -4.61 -2.51 0.54
N THR A 112 -5.58 -2.60 1.44
CA THR A 112 -6.91 -1.97 1.33
C THR A 112 -7.05 -1.01 2.49
N ALA A 113 -7.13 0.28 2.21
CA ALA A 113 -7.00 1.36 3.20
C ALA A 113 -7.44 2.70 2.60
N LYS A 114 -7.33 3.79 3.35
CA LYS A 114 -7.40 5.16 2.83
C LYS A 114 -6.01 5.72 2.58
N VAL A 115 -5.91 6.63 1.60
CA VAL A 115 -4.69 7.41 1.33
C VAL A 115 -5.04 8.88 1.48
N ILE A 116 -4.33 9.59 2.35
CA ILE A 116 -4.53 11.02 2.60
C ILE A 116 -3.26 11.80 2.29
N GLU A 117 -3.40 13.05 1.85
CA GLU A 117 -2.27 13.96 1.70
C GLU A 117 -1.80 14.42 3.10
N VAL A 118 -0.49 14.41 3.32
CA VAL A 118 0.11 14.97 4.52
C VAL A 118 0.28 16.47 4.31
N VAL A 119 -0.59 17.25 4.95
CA VAL A 119 -0.49 18.71 4.95
C VAL A 119 0.38 19.12 6.14
N ALA A 120 1.53 19.74 5.88
CA ALA A 120 2.33 20.35 6.93
C ALA A 120 1.51 21.44 7.63
N LEU A 121 1.33 21.32 8.94
CA LEU A 121 0.66 22.32 9.80
C LEU A 121 1.54 23.56 10.01
#